data_AF-A0AAU9Y8L3-F1
#
_entry.id   AF-A0AAU9Y8L3-F1
#
_cell.length_a   1.000
_cell.length_b   1.000
_cell.length_c   1.000
_cell.angle_alpha   90.00
_cell.angle_beta   90.00
_cell.angle_gamma   90.00
#
_symmetry.space_group_name_H-M   'P 1'
#
loop_
_entity.id
_entity.type
_entity.pdbx_description
1 polymer ?
#
loop_
_entity_poly.entity_id
_entity_poly.type
_entity_poly.pdbx_seq_one_letter_code
_entity_poly.pdbx_strand_id
1 'polypeptide(L)'
;MDEVTVERLIQKYKDNGELDRDDPALSMLKAWPASRKYKSNPDKLPGLEQVINRYLEILLDSEMNLDNQYEKFRDKEDKIKRTLIHYVAELGFLDVAKTLVKKCPLLLGLRTAEQVEPEKIRRLLPAEVALVADNDEMAAYLIRMMWHESVQRLFSWKPDDMRKPQPSFFNLHSIIENPKMKKTVEALLDQMVIPHWPYLPQCKDTYDTDEEEEGIEGAWSTITDDPLSYHFYYHILDGNEGGRPPKIIEAVEDKQIDNKYFSLKDKSCLHLIAKSKHMEALQHPVVRMLIKTKWNSYGFVFLCLQAAFYVIFLLFLSYSLIHGSTRTDPTQYRGVTDFLRGICEVVTLAMAVFYICEEFNQMRVWLSILLMMAYMGTVTVILLNILIAQMSTTYTQAKKIARLEYDVDRILQLTRMERFPFLNLRVKYYKEGDWISEIKLAQELLEFSEDRSPWESVEEKLAAIRDMMRKMVKQMRPGSG
;
A
#
# COMPACT_ATOMS: atom_id res chain seq x y z
N MET A 1 -13.35 28.97 -30.57
CA MET A 1 -13.45 30.05 -29.55
C MET A 1 -12.32 29.91 -28.53
N ASP A 2 -12.05 28.69 -28.07
CA ASP A 2 -10.97 28.39 -27.13
C ASP A 2 -9.58 28.70 -27.71
N GLU A 3 -9.26 28.26 -28.93
CA GLU A 3 -8.01 28.59 -29.64
C GLU A 3 -7.75 30.10 -29.73
N VAL A 4 -8.74 30.87 -30.20
CA VAL A 4 -8.67 32.35 -30.29
C VAL A 4 -8.40 32.99 -28.92
N THR A 5 -8.87 32.37 -27.84
CA THR A 5 -8.66 32.87 -26.47
C THR A 5 -7.25 32.56 -25.99
N VAL A 6 -6.73 31.37 -26.29
CA VAL A 6 -5.34 30.97 -26.01
C VAL A 6 -4.35 31.82 -26.83
N GLU A 7 -4.61 32.03 -28.12
CA GLU A 7 -3.80 32.91 -28.97
C GLU A 7 -3.75 34.35 -28.43
N ARG A 8 -4.87 34.89 -27.92
CA ARG A 8 -4.87 36.20 -27.25
C ARG A 8 -4.05 36.21 -25.97
N LEU A 9 -4.00 35.10 -25.22
CA LEU A 9 -3.16 34.98 -24.02
C LEU A 9 -1.68 34.95 -24.41
N ILE A 10 -1.33 34.17 -25.44
CA ILE A 10 0.03 34.11 -25.99
C ILE A 10 0.46 35.47 -26.52
N GLN A 11 -0.39 36.15 -27.30
CA GLN A 11 -0.08 37.47 -27.84
C GLN A 11 0.09 38.50 -26.73
N LYS A 12 -0.76 38.48 -25.70
CA LYS A 12 -0.59 39.34 -24.51
C LYS A 12 0.71 39.05 -23.76
N TYR A 13 1.19 37.82 -23.76
CA TYR A 13 2.48 37.48 -23.16
C TYR A 13 3.63 38.05 -24.01
N LYS A 14 3.60 37.84 -25.34
CA LYS A 14 4.58 38.39 -26.30
C LYS A 14 4.64 39.93 -26.28
N ASP A 15 3.49 40.60 -26.22
CA ASP A 15 3.37 42.08 -26.30
C ASP A 15 3.89 42.80 -25.05
N ASN A 16 3.81 42.19 -23.87
CA ASN A 16 4.20 42.82 -22.61
C ASN A 16 5.69 42.65 -22.27
N GLY A 17 6.47 42.00 -23.14
CA GLY A 17 7.83 41.56 -22.87
C GLY A 17 7.84 40.39 -21.89
N GLU A 18 8.64 39.36 -22.18
CA GLU A 18 8.82 38.12 -21.40
C GLU A 18 9.34 38.33 -19.95
N LEU A 19 9.31 39.56 -19.43
CA LEU A 19 9.92 40.00 -18.19
C LEU A 19 8.92 40.33 -17.07
N ASP A 20 7.65 40.66 -17.36
CA ASP A 20 6.75 41.30 -16.36
C ASP A 20 5.37 40.64 -16.15
N ARG A 21 5.04 39.53 -16.85
CA ARG A 21 3.83 38.74 -16.54
C ARG A 21 4.12 37.24 -16.50
N ASP A 22 3.60 36.59 -15.45
CA ASP A 22 3.54 35.14 -15.28
C ASP A 22 3.13 34.47 -16.60
N ASP A 23 3.97 33.55 -17.07
CA ASP A 23 3.73 32.62 -18.18
C ASP A 23 2.24 32.19 -18.24
N PRO A 24 1.60 32.09 -19.42
CA PRO A 24 0.18 31.78 -19.51
C PRO A 24 -0.23 30.48 -18.82
N ALA A 25 0.61 29.43 -18.83
CA ALA A 25 0.35 28.20 -18.09
C ALA A 25 0.41 28.43 -16.57
N LEU A 26 1.42 29.18 -16.12
CA LEU A 26 1.57 29.54 -14.71
C LEU A 26 0.41 30.42 -14.22
N SER A 27 -0.02 31.40 -15.01
CA SER A 27 -1.17 32.26 -14.73
C SER A 27 -2.46 31.44 -14.54
N MET A 28 -2.69 30.45 -15.41
CA MET A 28 -3.85 29.56 -15.33
C MET A 28 -3.84 28.69 -14.07
N LEU A 29 -2.67 28.22 -13.64
CA LEU A 29 -2.54 27.28 -12.53
C LEU A 29 -2.32 27.94 -11.16
N LYS A 30 -1.77 29.15 -11.12
CA LYS A 30 -1.46 29.88 -9.89
C LYS A 30 -2.47 31.00 -9.64
N ALA A 31 -2.68 31.89 -10.62
CA ALA A 31 -3.46 33.11 -10.41
C ALA A 31 -4.98 32.87 -10.50
N TRP A 32 -5.45 32.02 -11.41
CA TRP A 32 -6.90 31.79 -11.58
C TRP A 32 -7.53 31.11 -10.35
N PRO A 33 -6.96 30.01 -9.81
CA PRO A 33 -7.50 29.35 -8.63
C PRO A 33 -7.40 30.23 -7.37
N ALA A 34 -6.37 31.07 -7.28
CA ALA A 34 -6.17 32.01 -6.17
C ALA A 34 -7.14 33.20 -6.18
N SER A 35 -7.87 33.42 -7.29
CA SER A 35 -8.82 34.54 -7.38
C SER A 35 -10.00 34.38 -6.41
N ARG A 36 -10.51 35.51 -5.88
CA ARG A 36 -11.59 35.52 -4.86
C ARG A 36 -12.84 34.73 -5.29
N LYS A 37 -13.09 34.62 -6.60
CA LYS A 37 -14.24 33.92 -7.19
C LYS A 37 -14.22 32.41 -6.90
N TYR A 38 -13.05 31.79 -6.90
CA TYR A 38 -12.88 30.35 -6.69
C TYR A 38 -12.46 30.04 -5.26
N LYS A 39 -11.65 30.90 -4.63
CA LYS A 39 -11.27 30.76 -3.21
C LYS A 39 -12.48 30.76 -2.25
N SER A 40 -13.55 31.46 -2.60
CA SER A 40 -14.79 31.53 -1.78
C SER A 40 -15.82 30.45 -2.12
N ASN A 41 -15.63 29.70 -3.22
CA ASN A 41 -16.59 28.70 -3.67
C ASN A 41 -15.87 27.51 -4.34
N PRO A 42 -15.44 26.50 -3.54
CA PRO A 42 -14.69 25.35 -4.04
C PRO A 42 -15.49 24.48 -5.01
N ASP A 43 -16.83 24.54 -4.99
CA ASP A 43 -17.69 23.74 -5.90
C ASP A 43 -17.51 24.14 -7.39
N LYS A 44 -16.91 25.30 -7.65
CA LYS A 44 -16.62 25.77 -9.02
C LYS A 44 -15.24 25.33 -9.53
N LEU A 45 -14.41 24.71 -8.71
CA LEU A 45 -13.08 24.25 -9.08
C LEU A 45 -13.08 23.18 -10.20
N PRO A 46 -13.99 22.18 -10.21
CA PRO A 46 -14.03 21.20 -11.31
C PRO A 46 -14.34 21.83 -12.67
N GLY A 47 -15.20 22.86 -12.70
CA GLY A 47 -15.49 23.61 -13.92
C GLY A 47 -14.30 24.44 -14.39
N LEU A 48 -13.49 24.97 -13.46
CA LEU A 48 -12.26 25.67 -13.78
C LEU A 48 -11.19 24.71 -14.32
N GLU A 49 -11.05 23.54 -13.71
CA GLU A 49 -10.14 22.49 -14.16
C GLU A 49 -10.38 22.11 -15.62
N GLN A 50 -11.64 21.89 -16.02
CA GLN A 50 -11.96 21.54 -17.41
C GLN A 50 -11.58 22.64 -18.41
N VAL A 51 -11.76 23.91 -18.04
CA VAL A 51 -11.37 25.04 -18.89
C VAL A 51 -9.86 25.14 -18.99
N ILE A 52 -9.16 25.02 -17.85
CA ILE A 52 -7.70 25.01 -17.81
C ILE A 52 -7.16 23.85 -18.66
N ASN A 53 -7.72 22.65 -18.55
CA ASN A 53 -7.25 21.49 -19.29
C ASN A 53 -7.31 21.70 -20.81
N ARG A 54 -8.44 22.22 -21.32
CA ARG A 54 -8.60 22.53 -22.75
C ARG A 54 -7.61 23.60 -23.22
N TYR A 55 -7.41 24.64 -22.42
CA TYR A 55 -6.53 25.74 -22.78
C TYR A 55 -5.06 25.33 -22.71
N LEU A 56 -4.70 24.52 -21.72
CA LEU A 56 -3.35 24.00 -21.55
C LEU A 56 -3.00 23.00 -22.66
N GLU A 57 -3.94 22.16 -23.09
CA GLU A 57 -3.75 21.25 -24.22
C GLU A 57 -3.40 22.02 -25.50
N ILE A 58 -4.15 23.08 -25.82
CA ILE A 58 -3.86 23.96 -26.96
C ILE A 58 -2.52 24.69 -26.78
N LEU A 59 -2.21 25.15 -25.57
CA LEU A 59 -0.96 25.88 -25.28
C LEU A 59 0.28 24.97 -25.43
N LEU A 60 0.19 23.72 -24.98
CA LEU A 60 1.29 22.75 -25.07
C LEU A 60 1.56 22.29 -26.52
N ASP A 61 0.57 22.42 -27.40
CA ASP A 61 0.69 22.15 -28.84
C ASP A 61 1.06 23.41 -29.66
N SER A 62 1.18 24.57 -28.99
CA SER A 62 1.51 25.84 -29.63
C SER A 62 3.01 26.11 -29.70
N GLU A 63 3.37 27.20 -30.37
CA GLU A 63 4.75 27.69 -30.49
C GLU A 63 5.48 27.85 -29.14
N MET A 64 4.74 28.06 -28.05
CA MET A 64 5.29 28.21 -26.70
C MET A 64 6.05 26.97 -26.20
N ASN A 65 5.78 25.78 -26.77
CA ASN A 65 6.40 24.53 -26.37
C ASN A 65 7.32 23.92 -27.46
N LEU A 66 7.74 24.70 -28.47
CA LEU A 66 8.51 24.19 -29.62
C LEU A 66 9.82 23.49 -29.28
N ASP A 67 10.40 23.75 -28.10
CA ASP A 67 11.63 23.11 -27.61
C ASP A 67 11.41 22.35 -26.28
N ASN A 68 10.19 21.86 -26.02
CA ASN A 68 9.83 21.24 -24.75
C ASN A 68 10.15 22.13 -23.53
N GLN A 69 10.02 23.46 -23.69
CA GLN A 69 10.38 24.42 -22.65
C GLN A 69 9.62 24.16 -21.34
N TYR A 70 8.38 23.66 -21.45
CA TYR A 70 7.56 23.32 -20.29
C TYR A 70 8.03 22.08 -19.52
N GLU A 71 8.85 21.20 -20.10
CA GLU A 71 9.37 20.02 -19.41
C GLU A 71 10.37 20.36 -18.30
N LYS A 72 11.06 21.50 -18.42
CA LYS A 72 12.02 21.99 -17.42
C LYS A 72 11.55 23.29 -16.77
N PHE A 73 10.33 23.74 -17.07
CA PHE A 73 9.80 25.00 -16.60
C PHE A 73 9.64 25.01 -15.09
N ARG A 74 10.19 26.04 -14.46
CA ARG A 74 10.09 26.31 -13.02
C ARG A 74 9.62 27.73 -12.84
N ASP A 75 8.71 27.92 -11.91
CA ASP A 75 8.32 29.25 -11.46
C ASP A 75 9.54 29.92 -10.81
N LYS A 76 10.03 31.00 -11.44
CA LYS A 76 11.19 31.77 -10.97
C LYS A 76 10.82 32.72 -9.83
N GLU A 77 9.55 33.11 -9.73
CA GLU A 77 9.03 33.97 -8.67
C GLU A 77 8.80 33.20 -7.38
N ASP A 78 8.46 31.91 -7.51
CA ASP A 78 8.33 31.02 -6.36
C ASP A 78 9.69 30.70 -5.74
N LYS A 79 9.79 31.00 -4.44
CA LYS A 79 10.98 30.69 -3.64
C LYS A 79 11.31 29.19 -3.63
N ILE A 80 10.30 28.32 -3.79
CA ILE A 80 10.44 26.86 -3.80
C ILE A 80 10.72 26.33 -5.23
N LYS A 81 10.68 27.20 -6.26
CA LYS A 81 10.83 26.84 -7.68
C LYS A 81 9.93 25.68 -8.11
N ARG A 82 8.65 25.73 -7.70
CA ARG A 82 7.64 24.74 -8.09
C ARG A 82 7.48 24.70 -9.62
N THR A 83 7.24 23.50 -10.14
CA THR A 83 6.87 23.31 -11.55
C THR A 83 5.34 23.29 -11.70
N LEU A 84 4.85 23.30 -12.94
CA LEU A 84 3.41 23.28 -13.23
C LEU A 84 2.70 22.09 -12.56
N ILE A 85 3.32 20.90 -12.58
CA ILE A 85 2.73 19.70 -11.97
C ILE A 85 2.67 19.76 -10.44
N HIS A 86 3.55 20.51 -9.77
CA HIS A 86 3.48 20.69 -8.31
C HIS A 86 2.25 21.53 -7.92
N TYR A 87 1.96 22.59 -8.69
CA TYR A 87 0.76 23.39 -8.48
C TYR A 87 -0.51 22.58 -8.73
N VAL A 88 -0.52 21.80 -9.81
CA VAL A 88 -1.64 20.90 -10.15
C VAL A 88 -1.84 19.83 -9.07
N ALA A 89 -0.75 19.26 -8.54
CA ALA A 89 -0.79 18.25 -7.48
C ALA A 89 -1.37 18.79 -6.16
N GLU A 90 -1.02 20.03 -5.79
CA GLU A 90 -1.56 20.72 -4.62
C GLU A 90 -3.05 21.04 -4.78
N LEU A 91 -3.45 21.49 -5.98
CA LEU A 91 -4.85 21.84 -6.29
C LEU A 91 -5.76 20.61 -6.51
N GLY A 92 -5.20 19.45 -6.81
CA GLY A 92 -5.95 18.23 -7.09
C GLY A 92 -6.59 18.18 -8.48
N PHE A 93 -6.07 18.93 -9.46
CA PHE A 93 -6.58 18.96 -10.84
C PHE A 93 -6.09 17.74 -11.64
N LEU A 94 -6.75 16.60 -11.44
CA LEU A 94 -6.41 15.30 -12.02
C LEU A 94 -6.34 15.31 -13.56
N ASP A 95 -7.31 15.92 -14.24
CA ASP A 95 -7.35 15.90 -15.72
C ASP A 95 -6.23 16.73 -16.32
N VAL A 96 -5.93 17.88 -15.71
CA VAL A 96 -4.78 18.71 -16.09
C VAL A 96 -3.46 17.95 -15.85
N ALA A 97 -3.36 17.21 -14.75
CA ALA A 97 -2.19 16.39 -14.47
C ALA A 97 -1.98 15.30 -15.52
N LYS A 98 -3.04 14.62 -15.96
CA LYS A 98 -2.96 13.62 -17.03
C LYS A 98 -2.41 14.22 -18.32
N THR A 99 -2.89 15.39 -18.71
CA THR A 99 -2.43 16.10 -19.91
C THR A 99 -0.95 16.48 -19.79
N LEU A 100 -0.55 17.03 -18.64
CA LEU A 100 0.84 17.41 -18.37
C LEU A 100 1.78 16.20 -18.36
N VAL A 101 1.40 15.10 -17.72
CA VAL A 101 2.24 13.88 -17.69
C VAL A 101 2.35 13.27 -19.09
N LYS A 102 1.27 13.30 -19.88
CA LYS A 102 1.28 12.78 -21.25
C LYS A 102 2.21 13.59 -22.17
N LYS A 103 2.17 14.92 -22.08
CA LYS A 103 2.92 15.82 -22.96
C LYS A 103 4.33 16.16 -22.45
N CYS A 104 4.54 16.15 -21.13
CA CYS A 104 5.76 16.58 -20.46
C CYS A 104 6.11 15.64 -19.28
N PRO A 105 6.47 14.37 -19.54
CA PRO A 105 6.67 13.36 -18.50
C PRO A 105 7.82 13.66 -17.54
N LEU A 106 8.86 14.37 -17.99
CA LEU A 106 10.03 14.74 -17.18
C LEU A 106 9.65 15.56 -15.93
N LEU A 107 8.50 16.25 -15.95
CA LEU A 107 7.99 17.01 -14.82
C LEU A 107 7.77 16.16 -13.56
N LEU A 108 7.51 14.85 -13.69
CA LEU A 108 7.30 13.92 -12.57
C LEU A 108 8.54 13.72 -11.70
N GLY A 109 9.73 13.75 -12.29
CA GLY A 109 11.00 13.53 -11.60
C GLY A 109 11.62 14.80 -11.01
N LEU A 110 11.13 15.97 -11.39
CA LEU A 110 11.68 17.24 -10.92
C LEU A 110 11.28 17.51 -9.48
N ARG A 111 12.27 17.74 -8.63
CA ARG A 111 12.04 18.17 -7.25
C ARG A 111 12.02 19.69 -7.13
N THR A 112 11.27 20.19 -6.16
CA THR A 112 11.35 21.59 -5.72
C THR A 112 12.75 21.96 -5.22
N ALA A 113 13.06 23.26 -5.19
CA ALA A 113 14.29 23.77 -4.60
C ALA A 113 14.21 23.74 -3.05
N GLU A 114 15.36 23.53 -2.42
CA GLU A 114 15.48 23.53 -0.96
C GLU A 114 15.44 24.97 -0.44
N GLN A 115 14.52 25.27 0.49
CA GLN A 115 14.51 26.55 1.20
C GLN A 115 15.32 26.46 2.50
N VAL A 116 16.11 27.50 2.76
CA VAL A 116 16.97 27.59 3.93
C VAL A 116 16.26 28.28 5.12
N GLU A 117 15.26 29.15 4.91
CA GLU A 117 14.52 29.88 5.98
C GLU A 117 13.09 30.30 5.55
N PRO A 118 12.10 30.44 6.47
CA PRO A 118 12.16 30.29 7.93
C PRO A 118 11.88 28.86 8.42
N GLU A 119 11.38 27.99 7.55
CA GLU A 119 11.25 26.56 7.75
C GLU A 119 12.03 25.87 6.64
N LYS A 120 12.83 24.85 6.96
CA LYS A 120 13.56 24.08 5.94
C LYS A 120 12.56 23.32 5.07
N ILE A 121 12.03 23.94 4.02
CA ILE A 121 11.17 23.26 3.05
C ILE A 121 12.08 22.41 2.16
N ARG A 122 12.00 21.09 2.38
CA ARG A 122 12.74 20.06 1.64
C ARG A 122 12.33 20.06 0.16
N ARG A 123 13.22 19.54 -0.68
CA ARG A 123 12.93 19.23 -2.08
C ARG A 123 11.85 18.14 -2.16
N LEU A 124 10.65 18.50 -2.56
CA LEU A 124 9.49 17.61 -2.73
C LEU A 124 9.32 17.25 -4.20
N LEU A 125 8.93 16.01 -4.45
CA LEU A 125 8.39 15.54 -5.73
C LEU A 125 6.92 15.94 -5.88
N PRO A 126 6.38 15.98 -7.11
CA PRO A 126 4.96 16.25 -7.34
C PRO A 126 4.05 15.26 -6.60
N ALA A 127 4.42 13.97 -6.57
CA ALA A 127 3.69 12.96 -5.81
C ALA A 127 3.71 13.21 -4.30
N GLU A 128 4.84 13.70 -3.75
CA GLU A 128 4.95 14.06 -2.33
C GLU A 128 4.06 15.27 -2.00
N VAL A 129 3.94 16.24 -2.91
CA VAL A 129 3.02 17.37 -2.74
C VAL A 129 1.56 16.90 -2.73
N ALA A 130 1.18 15.98 -3.63
CA ALA A 130 -0.17 15.40 -3.63
C ALA A 130 -0.47 14.60 -2.34
N LEU A 131 0.52 13.89 -1.80
CA LEU A 131 0.41 13.18 -0.52
C LEU A 131 0.22 14.14 0.66
N VAL A 132 0.97 15.25 0.70
CA VAL A 132 0.82 16.28 1.75
C VAL A 132 -0.53 17.00 1.67
N ALA A 133 -1.06 17.15 0.45
CA ALA A 133 -2.38 17.75 0.23
C ALA A 133 -3.56 16.78 0.49
N ASP A 134 -3.29 15.51 0.88
CA ASP A 134 -4.30 14.46 1.06
C ASP A 134 -5.21 14.24 -0.19
N ASN A 135 -4.68 14.51 -1.39
CA ASN A 135 -5.40 14.36 -2.65
C ASN A 135 -5.29 12.92 -3.18
N ASP A 136 -6.16 12.01 -2.71
CA ASP A 136 -6.07 10.56 -2.98
C ASP A 136 -5.99 10.19 -4.47
N GLU A 137 -6.88 10.73 -5.30
CA GLU A 137 -6.91 10.40 -6.73
C GLU A 137 -5.65 10.90 -7.46
N MET A 138 -5.18 12.08 -7.07
CA MET A 138 -4.00 12.69 -7.66
C MET A 138 -2.73 11.95 -7.22
N ALA A 139 -2.59 11.66 -5.93
CA ALA A 139 -1.45 10.91 -5.41
C ALA A 139 -1.40 9.49 -6.02
N ALA A 140 -2.54 8.80 -6.09
CA ALA A 140 -2.64 7.49 -6.73
C ALA A 140 -2.22 7.53 -8.21
N TYR A 141 -2.67 8.54 -8.96
CA TYR A 141 -2.28 8.71 -10.35
C TYR A 141 -0.78 8.98 -10.50
N LEU A 142 -0.22 9.94 -9.76
CA LEU A 142 1.20 10.29 -9.85
C LEU A 142 2.10 9.12 -9.45
N ILE A 143 1.75 8.39 -8.39
CA ILE A 143 2.49 7.19 -7.96
C ILE A 143 2.48 6.12 -9.05
N ARG A 144 1.36 5.92 -9.75
CA ARG A 144 1.27 4.95 -10.86
C ARG A 144 2.12 5.33 -12.08
N MET A 145 2.30 6.63 -12.31
CA MET A 145 3.10 7.14 -13.44
C MET A 145 4.60 7.24 -13.11
N MET A 146 4.98 7.11 -11.85
CA MET A 146 6.38 7.10 -11.43
C MET A 146 6.99 5.71 -11.61
N TRP A 147 8.31 5.67 -11.81
CA TRP A 147 9.07 4.43 -11.80
C TRP A 147 8.97 3.75 -10.43
N HIS A 148 8.75 2.43 -10.43
CA HIS A 148 8.59 1.62 -9.22
C HIS A 148 9.75 1.81 -8.23
N GLU A 149 10.99 1.90 -8.71
CA GLU A 149 12.15 2.14 -7.83
C GLU A 149 12.11 3.53 -7.18
N SER A 150 11.66 4.55 -7.91
CA SER A 150 11.49 5.91 -7.38
C SER A 150 10.42 5.96 -6.30
N VAL A 151 9.32 5.23 -6.50
CA VAL A 151 8.25 5.08 -5.50
C VAL A 151 8.78 4.30 -4.29
N GLN A 152 9.48 3.19 -4.50
CA GLN A 152 10.04 2.39 -3.43
C GLN A 152 11.02 3.20 -2.58
N ARG A 153 11.91 3.99 -3.20
CA ARG A 153 12.85 4.92 -2.51
C ARG A 153 12.15 6.02 -1.73
N LEU A 154 10.89 6.33 -2.02
CA LEU A 154 10.09 7.30 -1.27
C LEU A 154 9.71 6.76 0.12
N PHE A 155 9.38 5.47 0.16
CA PHE A 155 8.84 4.76 1.33
C PHE A 155 9.87 3.86 2.02
N SER A 156 11.02 3.62 1.39
CA SER A 156 12.14 2.89 1.97
C SER A 156 13.12 3.83 2.67
N TRP A 157 13.77 3.31 3.71
CA TRP A 157 14.82 4.01 4.44
C TRP A 157 16.09 4.14 3.59
N LYS A 158 16.75 5.32 3.62
CA LYS A 158 18.04 5.55 2.97
C LYS A 158 19.21 5.18 3.90
N PRO A 159 20.07 4.22 3.54
CA PRO A 159 21.16 3.76 4.40
C PRO A 159 22.36 4.72 4.49
N ASP A 160 22.41 5.76 3.64
CA ASP A 160 23.58 6.65 3.46
C ASP A 160 24.06 7.36 4.73
N ASP A 161 23.24 7.45 5.79
CA ASP A 161 23.61 8.13 7.04
C ASP A 161 23.45 7.23 8.28
N MET A 162 24.28 6.19 8.38
CA MET A 162 24.29 5.23 9.50
C MET A 162 24.60 5.84 10.88
N ARG A 163 25.03 7.11 10.94
CA ARG A 163 25.37 7.82 12.20
C ARG A 163 24.16 8.48 12.87
N LYS A 164 23.12 8.83 12.10
CA LYS A 164 21.83 9.37 12.59
C LYS A 164 20.70 9.00 11.62
N PRO A 165 20.15 7.77 11.69
CA PRO A 165 19.17 7.30 10.72
C PRO A 165 17.85 8.07 10.84
N GLN A 166 17.55 8.91 9.85
CA GLN A 166 16.24 9.55 9.73
C GLN A 166 15.21 8.54 9.19
N PRO A 167 13.97 8.50 9.71
CA PRO A 167 12.90 7.66 9.16
C PRO A 167 12.59 8.04 7.70
N SER A 168 11.89 7.18 6.96
CA SER A 168 11.26 7.61 5.70
C SER A 168 10.36 8.81 5.97
N PHE A 169 10.35 9.80 5.06
CA PHE A 169 9.56 11.02 5.24
C PHE A 169 8.07 10.74 5.12
N PHE A 170 7.71 9.83 4.22
CA PHE A 170 6.37 9.29 4.11
C PHE A 170 6.41 7.85 4.60
N ASN A 171 5.57 7.56 5.59
CA ASN A 171 5.41 6.22 6.10
C ASN A 171 4.14 5.64 5.49
N LEU A 172 4.21 4.43 4.95
CA LEU A 172 3.01 3.72 4.53
C LEU A 172 2.01 3.61 5.70
N HIS A 173 2.52 3.55 6.94
CA HIS A 173 1.73 3.59 8.16
C HIS A 173 0.75 4.79 8.20
N SER A 174 1.22 6.02 7.95
CA SER A 174 0.37 7.22 8.01
C SER A 174 -0.64 7.29 6.88
N ILE A 175 -0.31 6.73 5.71
CA ILE A 175 -1.23 6.68 4.56
C ILE A 175 -2.36 5.69 4.83
N ILE A 176 -2.06 4.49 5.36
CA ILE A 176 -3.10 3.49 5.69
C ILE A 176 -4.02 3.98 6.81
N GLU A 177 -3.51 4.74 7.78
CA GLU A 177 -4.34 5.30 8.84
C GLU A 177 -5.28 6.41 8.35
N ASN A 178 -4.96 7.05 7.23
CA ASN A 178 -5.84 8.07 6.63
C ASN A 178 -6.96 7.41 5.81
N PRO A 179 -8.23 7.47 6.25
CA PRO A 179 -9.34 6.80 5.55
C PRO A 179 -9.65 7.39 4.18
N LYS A 180 -9.12 8.58 3.85
CA LYS A 180 -9.30 9.23 2.54
C LYS A 180 -8.35 8.69 1.48
N MET A 181 -7.21 8.10 1.86
CA MET A 181 -6.10 7.77 0.95
C MET A 181 -6.14 6.33 0.41
N LYS A 182 -7.34 5.80 0.14
CA LYS A 182 -7.52 4.38 -0.21
C LYS A 182 -6.90 4.02 -1.56
N LYS A 183 -7.14 4.85 -2.58
CA LYS A 183 -6.63 4.61 -3.94
C LYS A 183 -5.10 4.75 -3.98
N THR A 184 -4.54 5.60 -3.13
CA THR A 184 -3.10 5.77 -2.97
C THR A 184 -2.45 4.52 -2.39
N VAL A 185 -3.08 3.87 -1.39
CA VAL A 185 -2.60 2.59 -0.86
C VAL A 185 -2.60 1.52 -1.95
N GLU A 186 -3.66 1.42 -2.74
CA GLU A 186 -3.72 0.50 -3.88
C GLU A 186 -2.63 0.81 -4.93
N ALA A 187 -2.49 2.07 -5.33
CA ALA A 187 -1.46 2.48 -6.27
C ALA A 187 -0.04 2.15 -5.77
N LEU A 188 0.20 2.28 -4.46
CA LEU A 188 1.48 1.89 -3.88
C LEU A 188 1.68 0.37 -3.92
N LEU A 189 0.63 -0.41 -3.64
CA LEU A 189 0.68 -1.87 -3.72
C LEU A 189 0.88 -2.33 -5.17
N ASP A 190 0.28 -1.66 -6.16
CA ASP A 190 0.50 -1.89 -7.59
C ASP A 190 2.01 -1.75 -7.92
N GLN A 191 2.67 -0.71 -7.40
CA GLN A 191 4.11 -0.44 -7.57
C GLN A 191 5.04 -1.42 -6.83
N MET A 192 4.49 -2.34 -6.03
CA MET A 192 5.25 -3.45 -5.42
C MET A 192 5.24 -4.71 -6.27
N VAL A 193 4.47 -4.76 -7.37
CA VAL A 193 4.50 -5.85 -8.35
C VAL A 193 5.35 -5.43 -9.54
N ILE A 194 6.58 -5.93 -9.60
CA ILE A 194 7.51 -5.60 -10.68
C ILE A 194 7.44 -6.71 -11.73
N PRO A 195 6.92 -6.42 -12.94
CA PRO A 195 6.99 -7.37 -14.04
C PRO A 195 8.44 -7.55 -14.49
N HIS A 196 8.84 -8.79 -14.76
CA HIS A 196 10.20 -9.12 -15.16
C HIS A 196 10.23 -9.94 -16.45
N TRP A 197 11.08 -9.49 -17.36
CA TRP A 197 11.44 -10.16 -18.60
C TRP A 197 12.89 -10.64 -18.47
N PRO A 198 13.12 -11.95 -18.23
CA PRO A 198 14.45 -12.50 -17.98
C PRO A 198 15.47 -12.27 -19.12
N TYR A 199 14.97 -12.01 -20.32
CA TYR A 199 15.78 -11.77 -21.51
C TYR A 199 16.15 -10.29 -21.70
N LEU A 200 15.57 -9.38 -20.91
CA LEU A 200 15.88 -7.96 -21.00
C LEU A 200 16.97 -7.57 -20.01
N PRO A 201 17.90 -6.68 -20.43
CA PRO A 201 18.85 -6.07 -19.50
C PRO A 201 18.10 -5.23 -18.47
N GLN A 202 18.59 -5.20 -17.22
CA GLN A 202 17.99 -4.36 -16.17
C GLN A 202 18.23 -2.88 -16.47
N CYS A 203 17.19 -2.05 -16.34
CA CYS A 203 17.36 -0.60 -16.34
C CYS A 203 18.20 -0.22 -15.12
N LYS A 204 19.13 0.71 -15.32
CA LYS A 204 19.97 1.26 -14.24
C LYS A 204 19.65 2.74 -14.07
N ASP A 205 19.82 3.26 -12.86
CA ASP A 205 19.70 4.71 -12.58
C ASP A 205 20.76 5.55 -13.29
N THR A 206 21.92 4.95 -13.55
CA THR A 206 23.08 5.57 -14.18
C THR A 206 23.73 4.56 -15.10
N TYR A 207 23.86 4.90 -16.37
CA TYR A 207 24.57 4.11 -17.38
C TYR A 207 26.01 4.62 -17.49
N ASP A 208 26.93 3.70 -17.81
CA ASP A 208 28.33 4.05 -17.98
C ASP A 208 28.57 4.74 -19.33
N THR A 209 27.73 4.47 -20.33
CA THR A 209 27.76 5.08 -21.66
C THR A 209 26.36 5.36 -22.22
N ASP A 210 26.24 6.44 -22.99
CA ASP A 210 25.00 6.81 -23.70
C ASP A 210 24.55 5.71 -24.68
N GLU A 211 25.50 4.94 -25.24
CA GLU A 211 25.22 3.79 -26.11
C GLU A 211 24.62 2.59 -25.37
N GLU A 212 25.01 2.37 -24.10
CA GLU A 212 24.41 1.36 -23.23
C GLU A 212 22.98 1.78 -22.85
N GLU A 213 22.77 3.06 -22.54
CA GLU A 213 21.45 3.65 -22.27
C GLU A 213 20.53 3.50 -23.48
N GLU A 214 20.93 3.96 -24.66
CA GLU A 214 20.13 3.85 -25.89
C GLU A 214 19.87 2.39 -26.28
N GLY A 215 20.84 1.49 -26.08
CA GLY A 215 20.69 0.07 -26.37
C GLY A 215 19.70 -0.62 -25.42
N ILE A 216 19.77 -0.30 -24.13
CA ILE A 216 18.86 -0.83 -23.11
C ILE A 216 17.47 -0.22 -23.30
N GLU A 217 17.34 1.11 -23.41
CA GLU A 217 16.07 1.78 -23.70
C GLU A 217 15.46 1.33 -25.03
N GLY A 218 16.28 1.08 -26.05
CA GLY A 218 15.89 0.46 -27.32
C GLY A 218 15.31 -0.95 -27.15
N ALA A 219 15.95 -1.78 -26.32
CA ALA A 219 15.43 -3.10 -25.98
C ALA A 219 14.12 -3.01 -25.16
N TRP A 220 14.00 -2.03 -24.27
CA TRP A 220 12.81 -1.81 -23.46
C TRP A 220 11.64 -1.21 -24.24
N SER A 221 11.91 -0.38 -25.25
CA SER A 221 10.90 0.23 -26.13
C SER A 221 10.31 -0.76 -27.13
N THR A 222 11.04 -1.82 -27.47
CA THR A 222 10.64 -2.84 -28.47
C THR A 222 9.85 -4.03 -27.89
N ILE A 223 9.62 -4.09 -26.58
CA ILE A 223 8.92 -5.21 -25.95
C ILE A 223 7.45 -5.25 -26.39
N THR A 224 7.09 -6.32 -27.09
CA THR A 224 5.70 -6.69 -27.44
C THR A 224 5.13 -7.80 -26.56
N ASP A 225 5.98 -8.50 -25.80
CA ASP A 225 5.64 -9.76 -25.15
C ASP A 225 5.28 -9.58 -23.67
N ASP A 226 4.41 -10.45 -23.16
CA ASP A 226 3.96 -10.43 -21.77
C ASP A 226 5.08 -10.91 -20.81
N PRO A 227 5.14 -10.39 -19.56
CA PRO A 227 6.20 -10.74 -18.61
C PRO A 227 6.08 -12.21 -18.14
N LEU A 228 7.21 -12.92 -18.13
CA LEU A 228 7.26 -14.35 -17.77
C LEU A 228 7.24 -14.59 -16.25
N SER A 229 7.72 -13.62 -15.48
CA SER A 229 7.81 -13.71 -14.03
C SER A 229 7.60 -12.34 -13.39
N TYR A 230 7.27 -12.35 -12.11
CA TYR A 230 6.99 -11.15 -11.33
C TYR A 230 7.82 -11.17 -10.06
N HIS A 231 8.43 -10.03 -9.76
CA HIS A 231 9.07 -9.80 -8.48
C HIS A 231 8.12 -9.03 -7.56
N PHE A 232 7.80 -9.63 -6.42
CA PHE A 232 6.98 -9.02 -5.41
C PHE A 232 7.87 -8.40 -4.34
N TYR A 233 7.80 -7.08 -4.17
CA TYR A 233 8.59 -6.35 -3.19
C TYR A 233 7.86 -6.26 -1.84
N TYR A 234 8.34 -6.97 -0.81
CA TYR A 234 7.69 -7.03 0.51
C TYR A 234 8.29 -6.09 1.54
N HIS A 235 9.45 -5.51 1.25
CA HIS A 235 10.22 -4.68 2.17
C HIS A 235 9.40 -3.58 2.85
N ILE A 236 8.54 -2.87 2.10
CA ILE A 236 7.72 -1.77 2.62
C ILE A 236 6.60 -2.29 3.54
N LEU A 237 6.00 -3.44 3.23
CA LEU A 237 4.94 -4.06 4.03
C LEU A 237 5.48 -4.63 5.34
N ASP A 238 6.70 -5.15 5.30
CA ASP A 238 7.43 -5.68 6.45
C ASP A 238 8.32 -4.63 7.14
N GLY A 239 8.23 -3.35 6.74
CA GLY A 239 8.89 -2.22 7.39
C GLY A 239 8.20 -1.78 8.69
N ASN A 240 8.96 -1.26 9.65
CA ASN A 240 8.40 -0.70 10.89
C ASN A 240 7.67 0.64 10.62
N GLU A 241 7.19 1.32 11.67
CA GLU A 241 6.43 2.57 11.52
C GLU A 241 7.19 3.63 10.70
N GLY A 242 8.52 3.66 10.77
CA GLY A 242 9.39 4.55 10.01
C GLY A 242 9.95 4.00 8.71
N GLY A 243 9.33 2.96 8.13
CA GLY A 243 9.74 2.37 6.84
C GLY A 243 11.05 1.58 6.86
N ARG A 244 11.56 1.22 8.04
CA ARG A 244 12.83 0.49 8.18
C ARG A 244 12.62 -1.01 8.07
N PRO A 245 13.43 -1.73 7.28
CA PRO A 245 13.31 -3.18 7.16
C PRO A 245 13.89 -3.91 8.38
N PRO A 246 13.45 -5.16 8.62
CA PRO A 246 14.04 -6.06 9.63
C PRO A 246 15.52 -6.40 9.37
N LYS A 247 15.91 -6.56 8.10
CA LYS A 247 17.29 -6.83 7.67
C LYS A 247 17.75 -5.84 6.62
N ILE A 248 19.06 -5.58 6.58
CA ILE A 248 19.71 -4.66 5.67
C ILE A 248 20.83 -5.38 4.92
N ILE A 249 21.05 -5.04 3.66
CA ILE A 249 22.17 -5.58 2.88
C ILE A 249 23.41 -4.74 3.20
N GLU A 250 24.48 -5.38 3.65
CA GLU A 250 25.77 -4.71 3.83
C GLU A 250 26.49 -4.59 2.49
N ALA A 251 26.79 -3.35 2.08
CA ALA A 251 27.37 -3.01 0.77
C ALA A 251 28.75 -3.64 0.49
N VAL A 252 29.39 -4.28 1.47
CA VAL A 252 30.74 -4.86 1.36
C VAL A 252 30.69 -6.36 1.08
N GLU A 253 29.63 -7.07 1.48
CA GLU A 253 29.59 -8.55 1.40
C GLU A 253 28.27 -9.14 0.86
N ASP A 254 27.29 -8.33 0.44
CA ASP A 254 25.93 -8.78 0.05
C ASP A 254 25.25 -9.66 1.11
N LYS A 255 25.71 -9.57 2.37
CA LYS A 255 25.14 -10.31 3.49
C LYS A 255 24.03 -9.50 4.13
N GLN A 256 22.92 -10.17 4.40
CA GLN A 256 21.82 -9.59 5.15
C GLN A 256 22.16 -9.57 6.64
N ILE A 257 22.20 -8.38 7.23
CA ILE A 257 22.45 -8.14 8.65
C ILE A 257 21.17 -7.67 9.32
N ASP A 258 20.95 -8.08 10.57
CA ASP A 258 19.84 -7.61 11.38
C ASP A 258 19.93 -6.09 11.60
N ASN A 259 18.84 -5.39 11.33
CA ASN A 259 18.78 -3.95 11.46
C ASN A 259 18.64 -3.53 12.93
N LYS A 260 19.69 -2.93 13.50
CA LYS A 260 19.70 -2.45 14.90
C LYS A 260 18.67 -1.37 15.18
N TYR A 261 18.22 -0.65 14.16
CA TYR A 261 17.26 0.46 14.28
C TYR A 261 15.82 0.04 13.99
N PHE A 262 15.59 -1.24 13.74
CA PHE A 262 14.27 -1.82 13.54
C PHE A 262 13.59 -2.07 14.89
N SER A 263 12.38 -1.54 15.06
CA SER A 263 11.57 -1.80 16.25
C SER A 263 10.68 -3.02 16.02
N LEU A 264 10.95 -4.07 16.80
CA LEU A 264 10.16 -5.30 16.83
C LEU A 264 8.74 -5.10 17.41
N LYS A 265 8.54 -4.04 18.20
CA LYS A 265 7.26 -3.78 18.90
C LYS A 265 6.26 -2.99 18.05
N ASP A 266 6.72 -2.39 16.96
CA ASP A 266 5.89 -1.56 16.08
C ASP A 266 4.91 -2.44 15.29
N LYS A 267 3.72 -1.89 15.04
CA LYS A 267 2.73 -2.55 14.19
C LYS A 267 3.27 -2.59 12.75
N SER A 268 3.14 -3.74 12.09
CA SER A 268 3.45 -3.83 10.67
C SER A 268 2.38 -3.15 9.83
N CYS A 269 2.73 -2.75 8.61
CA CYS A 269 1.77 -2.21 7.64
C CYS A 269 0.64 -3.24 7.38
N LEU A 270 0.93 -4.54 7.40
CA LEU A 270 -0.08 -5.61 7.32
C LEU A 270 -1.10 -5.55 8.46
N HIS A 271 -0.66 -5.31 9.70
CA HIS A 271 -1.56 -5.16 10.84
C HIS A 271 -2.52 -3.98 10.65
N LEU A 272 -2.00 -2.87 10.11
CA LEU A 272 -2.82 -1.69 9.82
C LEU A 272 -3.81 -1.94 8.69
N ILE A 273 -3.39 -2.57 7.59
CA ILE A 273 -4.28 -2.94 6.49
C ILE A 273 -5.43 -3.79 7.01
N ALA A 274 -5.14 -4.82 7.81
CA ALA A 274 -6.17 -5.67 8.42
C ALA A 274 -7.13 -4.87 9.33
N LYS A 275 -6.63 -3.88 10.07
CA LYS A 275 -7.44 -3.04 10.96
C LYS A 275 -8.27 -1.97 10.22
N SER A 276 -7.75 -1.47 9.10
CA SER A 276 -8.32 -0.35 8.33
C SER A 276 -9.61 -0.68 7.57
N LYS A 277 -10.01 -1.97 7.52
CA LYS A 277 -11.16 -2.49 6.74
C LYS A 277 -11.09 -2.15 5.24
N HIS A 278 -9.93 -1.78 4.70
CA HIS A 278 -9.72 -1.58 3.26
C HIS A 278 -9.69 -2.94 2.55
N MET A 279 -10.87 -3.37 2.07
CA MET A 279 -11.04 -4.69 1.43
C MET A 279 -10.15 -4.86 0.20
N GLU A 280 -10.06 -3.84 -0.65
CA GLU A 280 -9.27 -3.86 -1.89
C GLU A 280 -7.76 -4.06 -1.61
N ALA A 281 -7.20 -3.33 -0.65
CA ALA A 281 -5.82 -3.51 -0.22
C ALA A 281 -5.55 -4.91 0.38
N LEU A 282 -6.52 -5.49 1.10
CA LEU A 282 -6.41 -6.85 1.63
C LEU A 282 -6.44 -7.91 0.51
N GLN A 283 -7.25 -7.68 -0.50
CA GLN A 283 -7.39 -8.58 -1.65
C GLN A 283 -6.23 -8.46 -2.64
N HIS A 284 -5.37 -7.45 -2.49
CA HIS A 284 -4.24 -7.20 -3.37
C HIS A 284 -3.27 -8.40 -3.42
N PRO A 285 -2.80 -8.82 -4.61
CA PRO A 285 -1.92 -9.98 -4.78
C PRO A 285 -0.67 -9.94 -3.88
N VAL A 286 -0.02 -8.78 -3.75
CA VAL A 286 1.19 -8.62 -2.92
C VAL A 286 0.93 -8.95 -1.45
N VAL A 287 -0.15 -8.42 -0.90
CA VAL A 287 -0.53 -8.63 0.50
C VAL A 287 -0.88 -10.09 0.72
N ARG A 288 -1.70 -10.67 -0.16
CA ARG A 288 -2.08 -12.09 -0.10
C ARG A 288 -0.87 -13.01 -0.16
N MET A 289 0.09 -12.70 -1.02
CA MET A 289 1.27 -13.53 -1.20
C MET A 289 2.19 -13.49 0.00
N LEU A 290 2.41 -12.31 0.56
CA LEU A 290 3.16 -12.15 1.80
C LEU A 290 2.52 -12.94 2.95
N ILE A 291 1.19 -12.89 3.08
CA ILE A 291 0.46 -13.63 4.12
C ILE A 291 0.61 -15.13 3.93
N LYS A 292 0.50 -15.65 2.70
CA LYS A 292 0.67 -17.07 2.41
C LYS A 292 2.10 -17.54 2.75
N THR A 293 3.10 -16.76 2.38
CA THR A 293 4.51 -17.05 2.70
C THR A 293 4.74 -17.11 4.21
N LYS A 294 4.21 -16.15 4.97
CA LYS A 294 4.30 -16.13 6.44
C LYS A 294 3.52 -17.28 7.10
N TRP A 295 2.33 -17.58 6.58
CA TRP A 295 1.50 -18.68 7.07
C TRP A 295 2.20 -20.04 6.91
N ASN A 296 2.80 -20.28 5.75
CA ASN A 296 3.55 -21.50 5.48
C ASN A 296 4.87 -21.59 6.28
N SER A 297 5.49 -20.44 6.58
CA SER A 297 6.78 -20.40 7.28
C SER A 297 6.63 -20.70 8.78
N TYR A 298 5.66 -20.07 9.44
CA TYR A 298 5.47 -20.24 10.90
C TYR A 298 4.02 -20.20 11.36
N GLY A 299 3.10 -19.56 10.61
CA GLY A 299 1.71 -19.39 11.05
C GLY A 299 0.99 -20.72 11.30
N PHE A 300 1.09 -21.66 10.35
CA PHE A 300 0.45 -22.96 10.48
C PHE A 300 1.03 -23.79 11.63
N VAL A 301 2.36 -23.86 11.75
CA VAL A 301 3.04 -24.60 12.82
C VAL A 301 2.66 -24.06 14.19
N PHE A 302 2.62 -22.73 14.34
CA PHE A 302 2.23 -22.10 15.59
C PHE A 302 0.76 -22.34 15.92
N LEU A 303 -0.14 -22.27 14.93
CA LEU A 303 -1.55 -22.60 15.13
C LEU A 303 -1.72 -24.05 15.60
N CYS A 304 -1.01 -25.01 14.98
CA CYS A 304 -1.01 -26.40 15.41
C CYS A 304 -0.49 -26.56 16.84
N LEU A 305 0.57 -25.85 17.19
CA LEU A 305 1.16 -25.88 18.53
C LEU A 305 0.22 -25.25 19.58
N GLN A 306 -0.47 -24.15 19.25
CA GLN A 306 -1.50 -23.55 20.09
C GLN A 306 -2.70 -24.49 20.29
N ALA A 307 -3.16 -25.15 19.21
CA ALA A 307 -4.23 -26.14 19.29
C ALA A 307 -3.83 -27.34 20.17
N ALA A 308 -2.59 -27.83 20.04
CA ALA A 308 -2.05 -28.90 20.87
C ALA A 308 -2.00 -28.48 22.35
N PHE A 309 -1.53 -27.28 22.67
CA PHE A 309 -1.54 -26.77 24.05
C PHE A 309 -2.96 -26.63 24.62
N TYR A 310 -3.91 -26.20 23.81
CA TYR A 310 -5.31 -26.12 24.22
C TYR A 310 -5.91 -27.50 24.50
N VAL A 311 -5.63 -28.50 23.66
CA VAL A 311 -6.03 -29.90 23.90
C VAL A 311 -5.39 -30.43 25.19
N ILE A 312 -4.10 -30.18 25.42
CA ILE A 312 -3.41 -30.57 26.65
C ILE A 312 -4.06 -29.90 27.87
N PHE A 313 -4.39 -28.61 27.77
CA PHE A 313 -5.13 -27.89 28.82
C PHE A 313 -6.48 -28.54 29.11
N LEU A 314 -7.28 -28.86 28.08
CA LEU A 314 -8.56 -29.54 28.26
C LEU A 314 -8.41 -30.94 28.87
N LEU A 315 -7.36 -31.68 28.51
CA LEU A 315 -7.07 -32.99 29.08
C LEU A 315 -6.72 -32.88 30.57
N PHE A 316 -5.85 -31.93 30.95
CA PHE A 316 -5.50 -31.71 32.36
C PHE A 316 -6.69 -31.22 33.18
N LEU A 317 -7.52 -30.34 32.61
CA LEU A 317 -8.76 -29.89 33.25
C LEU A 317 -9.75 -31.04 33.44
N SER A 318 -9.97 -31.84 32.40
CA SER A 318 -10.87 -33.01 32.47
C SER A 318 -10.38 -34.03 33.48
N TYR A 319 -9.07 -34.33 33.49
CA TYR A 319 -8.45 -35.23 34.46
C TYR A 319 -8.65 -34.74 35.89
N SER A 320 -8.38 -33.46 36.14
CA SER A 320 -8.59 -32.83 37.46
C SER A 320 -10.05 -32.92 37.91
N LEU A 321 -11.01 -32.61 37.04
CA LEU A 321 -12.44 -32.61 37.35
C LEU A 321 -12.98 -34.03 37.62
N ILE A 322 -12.58 -35.02 36.82
CA ILE A 322 -13.03 -36.42 36.97
C ILE A 322 -12.42 -37.06 38.23
N HIS A 323 -11.13 -36.84 38.49
CA HIS A 323 -10.53 -37.31 39.75
C HIS A 323 -11.03 -36.55 40.98
N GLY A 324 -11.44 -35.29 40.81
CA GLY A 324 -12.09 -34.51 41.85
C GLY A 324 -13.48 -35.02 42.22
N SER A 325 -14.29 -35.36 41.22
CA SER A 325 -15.69 -35.80 41.44
C SER A 325 -15.83 -37.22 41.98
N THR A 326 -14.81 -38.06 41.83
CA THR A 326 -14.80 -39.46 42.29
C THR A 326 -14.36 -39.65 43.74
N ARG A 327 -13.96 -38.58 44.43
CA ARG A 327 -13.51 -38.60 45.84
C ARG A 327 -14.61 -38.10 46.79
N THR A 328 -14.72 -38.74 47.95
CA THR A 328 -15.70 -38.39 48.99
C THR A 328 -15.34 -37.11 49.75
N ASP A 329 -14.04 -36.79 49.87
CA ASP A 329 -13.53 -35.54 50.46
C ASP A 329 -12.63 -34.80 49.45
N PRO A 330 -13.07 -33.66 48.89
CA PRO A 330 -12.35 -32.95 47.82
C PRO A 330 -11.06 -32.22 48.27
N THR A 331 -10.80 -32.13 49.57
CA THR A 331 -9.68 -31.37 50.18
C THR A 331 -8.49 -32.23 50.62
N GLN A 332 -8.58 -33.56 50.51
CA GLN A 332 -7.50 -34.46 50.92
C GLN A 332 -6.59 -34.86 49.75
N TYR A 333 -5.34 -34.39 49.77
CA TYR A 333 -4.30 -34.76 48.81
C TYR A 333 -3.35 -35.80 49.42
N ARG A 334 -3.72 -37.08 49.44
CA ARG A 334 -2.90 -38.16 50.03
C ARG A 334 -2.73 -39.32 49.05
N GLY A 335 -1.62 -39.30 48.32
CA GLY A 335 -1.22 -40.36 47.39
C GLY A 335 -0.56 -39.81 46.13
N VAL A 336 0.05 -40.70 45.33
CA VAL A 336 0.74 -40.35 44.09
C VAL A 336 -0.23 -39.78 43.04
N THR A 337 -1.44 -40.33 42.96
CA THR A 337 -2.50 -39.85 42.07
C THR A 337 -3.06 -38.50 42.49
N ASP A 338 -3.17 -38.24 43.79
CA ASP A 338 -3.63 -36.95 44.31
C ASP A 338 -2.57 -35.86 44.13
N PHE A 339 -1.28 -36.21 44.19
CA PHE A 339 -0.17 -35.30 43.85
C PHE A 339 -0.21 -34.89 42.37
N LEU A 340 -0.43 -35.84 41.47
CA LEU A 340 -0.61 -35.56 40.03
C LEU A 340 -1.82 -34.67 39.77
N ARG A 341 -2.95 -34.91 40.45
CA ARG A 341 -4.14 -34.04 40.40
C ARG A 341 -3.81 -32.61 40.85
N GLY A 342 -3.09 -32.45 41.96
CA GLY A 342 -2.67 -31.13 42.46
C GLY A 342 -1.78 -30.37 41.46
N ILE A 343 -0.86 -31.07 40.79
CA ILE A 343 -0.06 -30.47 39.69
C ILE A 343 -0.96 -30.05 38.53
N CYS A 344 -1.90 -30.90 38.10
CA CYS A 344 -2.86 -30.58 37.04
C CYS A 344 -3.74 -29.37 37.38
N GLU A 345 -4.16 -29.23 38.64
CA GLU A 345 -4.94 -28.07 39.13
C GLU A 345 -4.11 -26.79 39.11
N VAL A 346 -2.85 -26.84 39.55
CA VAL A 346 -1.94 -25.68 39.50
C VAL A 346 -1.64 -25.27 38.06
N VAL A 347 -1.38 -26.23 37.18
CA VAL A 347 -1.10 -25.97 35.75
C VAL A 347 -2.33 -25.39 35.04
N THR A 348 -3.52 -25.95 35.28
CA THR A 348 -4.76 -25.43 34.67
C THR A 348 -5.11 -24.04 35.19
N LEU A 349 -4.90 -23.76 36.47
CA LEU A 349 -5.11 -22.42 37.04
C LEU A 349 -4.08 -21.40 36.51
N ALA A 350 -2.80 -21.76 36.42
CA ALA A 350 -1.78 -20.90 35.84
C ALA A 350 -2.05 -20.61 34.36
N MET A 351 -2.43 -21.62 33.58
CA MET A 351 -2.83 -21.46 32.17
C MET A 351 -4.09 -20.59 32.04
N ALA A 352 -5.09 -20.77 32.89
CA ALA A 352 -6.30 -19.95 32.89
C ALA A 352 -5.98 -18.48 33.20
N VAL A 353 -5.14 -18.21 34.20
CA VAL A 353 -4.67 -16.84 34.51
C VAL A 353 -3.88 -16.25 33.35
N PHE A 354 -3.02 -17.04 32.69
CA PHE A 354 -2.29 -16.61 31.50
C PHE A 354 -3.23 -16.24 30.35
N TYR A 355 -4.22 -17.09 30.03
CA TYR A 355 -5.25 -16.80 29.03
C TYR A 355 -6.07 -15.55 29.39
N ILE A 356 -6.44 -15.41 30.66
CA ILE A 356 -7.15 -14.21 31.15
C ILE A 356 -6.28 -12.96 30.98
N CYS A 357 -4.99 -13.01 31.30
CA CYS A 357 -4.07 -11.88 31.10
C CYS A 357 -3.90 -11.51 29.62
N GLU A 358 -3.80 -12.50 28.74
CA GLU A 358 -3.76 -12.27 27.29
C GLU A 358 -5.05 -11.61 26.78
N GLU A 359 -6.22 -12.07 27.24
CA GLU A 359 -7.53 -11.55 26.84
C GLU A 359 -7.87 -10.19 27.50
N PHE A 360 -7.38 -9.90 28.71
CA PHE A 360 -7.64 -8.61 29.40
C PHE A 360 -7.08 -7.41 28.62
N ASN A 361 -5.99 -7.59 27.87
CA ASN A 361 -5.46 -6.56 26.97
C ASN A 361 -6.42 -6.23 25.80
N GLN A 362 -7.43 -7.08 25.57
CA GLN A 362 -8.41 -7.00 24.48
C GLN A 362 -9.82 -6.58 24.96
N MET A 363 -10.07 -6.53 26.28
CA MET A 363 -11.40 -6.37 26.90
C MET A 363 -12.10 -5.02 26.67
N ARG A 364 -11.47 -4.02 26.03
CA ARG A 364 -12.14 -2.76 25.65
C ARG A 364 -13.13 -2.93 24.48
N VAL A 365 -13.08 -4.06 23.76
CA VAL A 365 -13.95 -4.36 22.60
C VAL A 365 -15.02 -5.41 22.95
N TRP A 366 -14.74 -6.32 23.88
CA TRP A 366 -15.61 -7.45 24.22
C TRP A 366 -16.98 -7.07 24.79
N LEU A 367 -17.09 -6.01 25.59
CA LEU A 367 -18.38 -5.53 26.12
C LEU A 367 -19.31 -5.04 25.00
N SER A 368 -18.74 -4.41 23.97
CA SER A 368 -19.47 -3.99 22.77
C SER A 368 -19.84 -5.19 21.88
N ILE A 369 -19.00 -6.23 21.83
CA ILE A 369 -19.30 -7.48 21.10
C ILE A 369 -20.40 -8.27 21.81
N LEU A 370 -20.43 -8.31 23.14
CA LEU A 370 -21.48 -9.02 23.90
C LEU A 370 -22.87 -8.37 23.71
N LEU A 371 -22.93 -7.03 23.78
CA LEU A 371 -24.13 -6.25 23.48
C LEU A 371 -24.55 -6.39 22.01
N MET A 372 -23.58 -6.42 21.08
CA MET A 372 -23.84 -6.65 19.66
C MET A 372 -24.27 -8.09 19.37
N MET A 373 -23.78 -9.10 20.08
CA MET A 373 -24.23 -10.49 19.94
C MET A 373 -25.66 -10.69 20.44
N ALA A 374 -26.06 -10.00 21.52
CA ALA A 374 -27.45 -10.00 21.99
C ALA A 374 -28.39 -9.31 20.97
N TYR A 375 -27.96 -8.19 20.39
CA TYR A 375 -28.69 -7.49 19.32
C TYR A 375 -28.75 -8.31 18.02
N MET A 376 -27.62 -8.88 17.59
CA MET A 376 -27.51 -9.75 16.42
C MET A 376 -28.33 -11.02 16.60
N GLY A 377 -28.40 -11.63 17.78
CA GLY A 377 -29.29 -12.77 18.04
C GLY A 377 -30.76 -12.46 17.74
N THR A 378 -31.24 -11.27 18.11
CA THR A 378 -32.63 -10.84 17.81
C THR A 378 -32.83 -10.52 16.33
N VAL A 379 -31.83 -9.93 15.66
CA VAL A 379 -31.85 -9.59 14.24
C VAL A 379 -31.66 -10.82 13.35
N THR A 380 -30.88 -11.81 13.74
CA THR A 380 -30.66 -13.08 13.04
C THR A 380 -31.94 -13.92 12.98
N VAL A 381 -32.78 -13.88 14.02
CA VAL A 381 -34.10 -14.54 14.03
C VAL A 381 -35.07 -13.84 13.07
N ILE A 382 -35.01 -12.51 12.94
CA ILE A 382 -35.85 -11.73 12.02
C ILE A 382 -35.33 -11.83 10.58
N LEU A 383 -34.01 -11.84 10.40
CA LEU A 383 -33.36 -11.96 9.10
C LEU A 383 -33.42 -13.39 8.55
N LEU A 384 -33.34 -14.46 9.34
CA LEU A 384 -33.56 -15.83 8.83
C LEU A 384 -34.96 -15.96 8.17
N ASN A 385 -35.97 -15.29 8.74
CA ASN A 385 -37.33 -15.22 8.20
C ASN A 385 -37.42 -14.42 6.87
N ILE A 386 -36.43 -13.57 6.55
CA ILE A 386 -36.32 -12.81 5.28
C ILE A 386 -35.29 -13.46 4.32
N LEU A 387 -34.27 -14.13 4.85
CA LEU A 387 -33.16 -14.79 4.16
C LEU A 387 -33.68 -15.97 3.33
N ILE A 388 -34.64 -16.74 3.86
CA ILE A 388 -35.33 -17.80 3.11
C ILE A 388 -36.07 -17.24 1.86
N ALA A 389 -36.41 -15.95 1.84
CA ALA A 389 -37.07 -15.29 0.71
C ALA A 389 -36.12 -14.64 -0.32
N GLN A 390 -34.80 -14.49 -0.06
CA GLN A 390 -33.86 -13.74 -0.92
C GLN A 390 -32.56 -14.51 -1.31
N MET A 391 -32.43 -15.78 -0.94
CA MET A 391 -31.22 -16.63 -0.90
C MET A 391 -30.32 -16.79 -2.14
N SER A 392 -30.52 -16.10 -3.27
CA SER A 392 -29.55 -16.18 -4.39
C SER A 392 -28.41 -15.16 -4.28
N THR A 393 -28.71 -13.88 -4.01
CA THR A 393 -27.71 -12.80 -4.05
C THR A 393 -27.10 -12.47 -2.68
N THR A 394 -27.84 -12.69 -1.59
CA THR A 394 -27.34 -12.42 -0.23
C THR A 394 -26.35 -13.49 0.25
N TYR A 395 -26.50 -14.74 -0.19
CA TYR A 395 -25.60 -15.84 0.18
C TYR A 395 -24.19 -15.64 -0.40
N THR A 396 -24.11 -15.20 -1.67
CA THR A 396 -22.82 -14.91 -2.30
C THR A 396 -22.13 -13.75 -1.60
N GLN A 397 -22.84 -12.66 -1.28
CA GLN A 397 -22.29 -11.53 -0.52
C GLN A 397 -21.84 -11.92 0.91
N ALA A 398 -22.65 -12.69 1.64
CA ALA A 398 -22.31 -13.13 2.99
C ALA A 398 -21.05 -14.01 3.01
N LYS A 399 -20.91 -14.90 2.01
CA LYS A 399 -19.71 -15.72 1.84
C LYS A 399 -18.46 -14.88 1.55
N LYS A 400 -18.58 -13.82 0.75
CA LYS A 400 -17.49 -12.87 0.47
C LYS A 400 -17.03 -12.16 1.75
N ILE A 401 -17.98 -11.64 2.52
CA ILE A 401 -17.70 -10.95 3.79
C ILE A 401 -17.03 -11.90 4.79
N ALA A 402 -17.57 -13.11 4.98
CA ALA A 402 -17.00 -14.08 5.91
C ALA A 402 -15.56 -14.51 5.55
N ARG A 403 -15.25 -14.62 4.24
CA ARG A 403 -13.89 -14.93 3.79
C ARG A 403 -12.94 -13.75 4.03
N LEU A 404 -13.40 -12.52 3.80
CA LEU A 404 -12.61 -11.33 4.10
C LEU A 404 -12.31 -11.22 5.59
N GLU A 405 -13.31 -11.45 6.44
CA GLU A 405 -13.15 -11.50 7.90
C GLU A 405 -12.14 -12.58 8.32
N TYR A 406 -12.21 -13.76 7.71
CA TYR A 406 -11.22 -14.81 7.92
C TYR A 406 -9.79 -14.38 7.55
N ASP A 407 -9.60 -13.71 6.41
CA ASP A 407 -8.28 -13.21 6.00
C ASP A 407 -7.77 -12.11 6.96
N VAL A 408 -8.65 -11.22 7.42
CA VAL A 408 -8.34 -10.21 8.45
C VAL A 408 -7.90 -10.88 9.74
N ASP A 409 -8.66 -11.86 10.24
CA ASP A 409 -8.34 -12.59 11.46
C ASP A 409 -7.02 -13.35 11.32
N ARG A 410 -6.77 -13.96 10.16
CA ARG A 410 -5.51 -14.64 9.86
C ARG A 410 -4.32 -13.69 9.95
N ILE A 411 -4.42 -12.48 9.40
CA ILE A 411 -3.37 -11.46 9.50
C ILE A 411 -3.21 -10.98 10.94
N LEU A 412 -4.32 -10.74 11.64
CA LEU A 412 -4.28 -10.26 13.01
C LEU A 412 -3.58 -11.28 13.92
N GLN A 413 -3.85 -12.57 13.74
CA GLN A 413 -3.14 -13.65 14.42
C GLN A 413 -1.66 -13.68 14.06
N LEU A 414 -1.31 -13.62 12.77
CA LEU A 414 0.09 -13.56 12.31
C LEU A 414 0.87 -12.39 12.94
N THR A 415 0.28 -11.19 12.92
CA THR A 415 0.91 -9.99 13.47
C THR A 415 1.00 -10.02 15.01
N ARG A 416 0.06 -10.68 15.69
CA ARG A 416 0.16 -10.96 17.13
C ARG A 416 1.33 -11.89 17.43
N MET A 417 1.51 -12.94 16.63
CA MET A 417 2.64 -13.87 16.77
C MET A 417 4.00 -13.17 16.58
N GLU A 418 4.10 -12.27 15.61
CA GLU A 418 5.31 -11.49 15.36
C GLU A 418 5.72 -10.57 16.52
N ARG A 419 4.76 -10.17 17.37
CA ARG A 419 4.99 -9.26 18.49
C ARG A 419 5.53 -9.95 19.75
N PHE A 420 5.55 -11.28 19.79
CA PHE A 420 6.13 -11.99 20.93
C PHE A 420 7.65 -11.75 20.98
N PRO A 421 8.15 -11.13 22.06
CA PRO A 421 9.52 -10.62 22.13
C PRO A 421 10.60 -11.70 22.08
N PHE A 422 10.25 -12.96 22.33
CA PHE A 422 11.18 -14.08 22.38
C PHE A 422 11.38 -14.80 21.03
N LEU A 423 10.46 -14.62 20.08
CA LEU A 423 10.46 -15.41 18.84
C LEU A 423 11.08 -14.68 17.64
N ASN A 424 11.07 -13.33 17.64
CA ASN A 424 11.64 -12.47 16.57
C ASN A 424 11.33 -12.96 15.13
N LEU A 425 10.12 -13.48 14.92
CA LEU A 425 9.74 -14.19 13.67
C LEU A 425 9.88 -13.30 12.44
N ARG A 426 9.57 -12.01 12.58
CA ARG A 426 9.64 -11.01 11.51
C ARG A 426 11.06 -10.74 11.02
N VAL A 427 12.07 -10.86 11.89
CA VAL A 427 13.48 -10.77 11.51
C VAL A 427 13.94 -12.11 10.95
N LYS A 428 13.64 -13.22 11.66
CA LYS A 428 14.12 -14.56 11.29
C LYS A 428 13.67 -15.01 9.91
N TYR A 429 12.39 -14.80 9.58
CA TYR A 429 11.77 -15.20 8.31
C TYR A 429 11.60 -14.03 7.34
N TYR A 430 12.35 -12.93 7.53
CA TYR A 430 12.32 -11.80 6.62
C TYR A 430 12.74 -12.21 5.21
N LYS A 431 11.96 -11.76 4.23
CA LYS A 431 12.29 -11.80 2.81
C LYS A 431 12.10 -10.41 2.23
N GLU A 432 13.05 -9.96 1.42
CA GLU A 432 12.95 -8.68 0.72
C GLU A 432 11.89 -8.72 -0.39
N GLY A 433 11.82 -9.84 -1.10
CA GLY A 433 10.78 -10.14 -2.08
C GLY A 433 10.76 -11.62 -2.47
N ASP A 434 9.80 -12.01 -3.30
CA ASP A 434 9.73 -13.34 -3.91
C ASP A 434 9.52 -13.23 -5.42
N TRP A 435 10.14 -14.15 -6.16
CA TRP A 435 9.90 -14.34 -7.59
C TRP A 435 8.75 -15.31 -7.80
N ILE A 436 7.74 -14.90 -8.55
CA ILE A 436 6.53 -15.68 -8.79
C ILE A 436 6.31 -15.79 -10.30
N SER A 437 6.17 -17.01 -10.81
CA SER A 437 5.82 -17.24 -12.21
C SER A 437 4.38 -16.87 -12.48
N GLU A 438 4.09 -16.46 -13.71
CA GLU A 438 2.74 -16.07 -14.13
C GLU A 438 1.70 -17.18 -13.86
N ILE A 439 2.04 -18.43 -14.16
CA ILE A 439 1.17 -19.60 -13.96
C ILE A 439 0.87 -19.78 -12.48
N LYS A 440 1.88 -19.66 -11.60
CA LYS A 440 1.70 -19.80 -10.16
C LYS A 440 0.83 -18.66 -9.61
N LEU A 441 1.09 -17.43 -10.04
CA LEU A 441 0.29 -16.27 -9.69
C LEU A 441 -1.17 -16.45 -10.13
N ALA A 442 -1.41 -16.91 -11.35
CA ALA A 442 -2.76 -17.14 -11.85
C ALA A 442 -3.48 -18.27 -11.10
N GLN A 443 -2.80 -19.40 -10.84
CA GLN A 443 -3.35 -20.47 -9.99
C GLN A 443 -3.73 -19.95 -8.61
N GLU A 444 -2.91 -19.09 -8.01
CA GLU A 444 -3.16 -18.50 -6.71
C GLU A 444 -4.21 -17.38 -6.75
N LEU A 445 -4.40 -16.70 -7.87
CA LEU A 445 -5.53 -15.76 -8.02
C LEU A 445 -6.84 -16.51 -8.30
N LEU A 446 -6.78 -17.64 -9.00
CA LEU A 446 -7.92 -18.52 -9.30
C LEU A 446 -8.45 -19.25 -8.08
N GLU A 447 -7.57 -19.83 -7.27
CA GLU A 447 -7.94 -20.51 -6.02
C GLU A 447 -8.74 -19.57 -5.10
N PHE A 448 -8.50 -18.26 -5.23
CA PHE A 448 -9.06 -17.23 -4.36
C PHE A 448 -10.07 -16.29 -5.04
N SER A 449 -10.27 -16.35 -6.37
CA SER A 449 -11.29 -15.54 -7.05
C SER A 449 -12.70 -16.04 -6.72
N GLU A 450 -13.55 -15.10 -6.31
CA GLU A 450 -14.88 -15.37 -5.74
C GLU A 450 -15.87 -16.00 -6.73
N ASP A 451 -15.68 -15.72 -8.03
CA ASP A 451 -16.57 -16.13 -9.11
C ASP A 451 -15.98 -17.31 -9.89
N ARG A 452 -15.56 -18.37 -9.19
CA ARG A 452 -15.17 -19.62 -9.86
C ARG A 452 -16.38 -20.17 -10.61
N SER A 453 -16.54 -19.76 -11.86
CA SER A 453 -17.35 -20.52 -12.79
C SER A 453 -16.61 -21.86 -12.94
N PRO A 454 -17.30 -23.01 -12.88
CA PRO A 454 -16.66 -24.31 -13.08
C PRO A 454 -15.87 -24.42 -14.40
N TRP A 455 -16.09 -23.47 -15.31
CA TRP A 455 -15.56 -23.38 -16.66
C TRP A 455 -14.49 -22.28 -16.82
N GLU A 456 -14.21 -21.47 -15.78
CA GLU A 456 -13.20 -20.42 -15.86
C GLU A 456 -11.81 -21.08 -15.88
N SER A 457 -11.16 -21.01 -17.05
CA SER A 457 -9.88 -21.67 -17.25
C SER A 457 -8.73 -20.83 -16.68
N VAL A 458 -7.60 -21.49 -16.37
CA VAL A 458 -6.39 -20.77 -15.94
C VAL A 458 -5.97 -19.72 -16.97
N GLU A 459 -6.21 -20.00 -18.24
CA GLU A 459 -5.91 -19.11 -19.36
C GLU A 459 -6.74 -17.82 -19.35
N GLU A 460 -8.00 -17.86 -18.92
CA GLU A 460 -8.86 -16.67 -18.86
C GLU A 460 -8.40 -15.69 -17.76
N LYS A 461 -7.99 -16.21 -16.59
CA LYS A 461 -7.38 -15.36 -15.55
C LYS A 461 -5.98 -14.90 -15.94
N LEU A 462 -5.19 -15.75 -16.61
CA LEU A 462 -3.92 -15.33 -17.19
C LEU A 462 -4.13 -14.16 -18.16
N ALA A 463 -5.12 -14.23 -19.05
CA ALA A 463 -5.46 -13.14 -19.95
C ALA A 463 -5.87 -11.85 -19.21
N ALA A 464 -6.64 -11.97 -18.12
CA ALA A 464 -7.01 -10.82 -17.29
C ALA A 464 -5.82 -10.21 -16.55
N ILE A 465 -4.91 -11.05 -16.02
CA ILE A 465 -3.66 -10.61 -15.39
C ILE A 465 -2.78 -9.93 -16.45
N ARG A 466 -2.60 -10.53 -17.63
CA ARG A 466 -1.85 -9.95 -18.75
C ARG A 466 -2.43 -8.60 -19.18
N ASP A 467 -3.75 -8.46 -19.29
CA ASP A 467 -4.38 -7.17 -19.66
C ASP A 467 -4.21 -6.11 -18.57
N MET A 468 -4.38 -6.47 -17.29
CA MET A 468 -4.10 -5.60 -16.16
C MET A 468 -2.63 -5.15 -16.15
N MET A 469 -1.71 -6.09 -16.36
CA MET A 469 -0.27 -5.83 -16.37
C MET A 469 0.14 -5.02 -17.59
N ARG A 470 -0.46 -5.27 -18.76
CA ARG A 470 -0.27 -4.44 -19.96
C ARG A 470 -0.72 -3.01 -19.71
N LYS A 471 -1.80 -2.79 -18.95
CA LYS A 471 -2.21 -1.45 -18.51
C LYS A 471 -1.18 -0.83 -17.57
N MET A 472 -0.66 -1.57 -16.58
CA MET A 472 0.38 -1.07 -15.67
C MET A 472 1.68 -0.73 -16.42
N VAL A 473 2.14 -1.60 -17.33
CA VAL A 473 3.34 -1.38 -18.14
C VAL A 473 3.17 -0.20 -19.08
N LYS A 474 1.99 -0.04 -19.72
CA LYS A 474 1.68 1.14 -20.53
C LYS A 474 1.66 2.42 -19.68
N GLN A 475 1.20 2.36 -18.43
CA GLN A 475 1.22 3.50 -17.51
C GLN A 475 2.65 3.83 -17.04
N MET A 476 3.52 2.84 -16.91
CA MET A 476 4.94 3.02 -16.60
C MET A 476 5.78 3.52 -17.78
N ARG A 477 5.29 3.47 -19.03
CA ARG A 477 5.97 4.01 -20.22
C ARG A 477 5.49 5.43 -20.55
N PRO A 478 6.15 6.49 -20.08
CA PRO A 478 5.93 7.81 -20.64
C PRO A 478 6.50 7.84 -22.07
N GLY A 479 5.64 7.77 -23.11
CA GLY A 479 6.07 8.09 -24.48
C GLY A 479 5.48 7.28 -25.64
N SER A 480 4.71 6.22 -25.40
CA SER A 480 4.04 5.49 -26.51
C SER A 480 2.58 5.91 -26.64
N GLY A 481 2.35 7.05 -27.28
CA GLY A 481 1.03 7.57 -27.63
C GLY A 481 1.09 8.87 -28.42
#